data_AF-A0A6M5Y765-F1
#
_entry.id   AF-A0A6M5Y765-F1
#
_cell.length_a   1.000
_cell.length_b   1.000
_cell.length_c   1.000
_cell.angle_alpha   90.00
_cell.angle_beta   90.00
_cell.angle_gamma   90.00
#
_symmetry.space_group_name_H-M   'P 1'
#
loop_
_entity.id
_entity.type
_entity.pdbx_description
1 polymer ?
#
loop_
_entity_poly.entity_id
_entity_poly.type
_entity_poly.pdbx_seq_one_letter_code
_entity_poly.pdbx_strand_id
1 'polypeptide(L)'
;MFGLDPSNPAIAVAELFILLALAALVGWGLGRLMLSGQIKTLRSTIASKEAELEECRRSKVAGAAGRVTPDDAAADPLLPAFDQDETPDASEVPVPAGSLSGTTIPVEVPPLGAPIPEVPTVLPPMPVPVAATTPLADSSEAAVLNRIAARAHELNFDRIGRATAADADDLKDIVGIGPFLERKLHSLGIYTFRQIANFTKEDINKVNEIIEFFPGRIERDNWVDQAQGFYERKYRARN
;
A
#
# COMPACT_ATOMS: atom_id res chain seq x y z
N MET A 1 -6.69 -12.11 50.15
CA MET A 1 -8.14 -12.09 49.88
C MET A 1 -8.52 -13.03 48.74
N PHE A 2 -7.83 -14.19 48.60
CA PHE A 2 -8.29 -15.37 47.87
C PHE A 2 -7.64 -16.56 48.58
N GLY A 3 -8.43 -17.40 49.24
CA GLY A 3 -7.95 -18.63 49.88
C GLY A 3 -7.72 -19.67 48.80
N LEU A 4 -6.47 -19.80 48.36
CA LEU A 4 -6.09 -20.75 47.32
C LEU A 4 -6.06 -22.14 47.96
N ASP A 5 -7.13 -22.91 47.78
CA ASP A 5 -7.17 -24.34 48.09
C ASP A 5 -6.85 -25.14 46.81
N PRO A 6 -5.57 -25.44 46.51
CA PRO A 6 -5.16 -26.16 45.29
C PRO A 6 -5.59 -27.64 45.30
N SER A 7 -6.23 -28.12 46.37
CA SER A 7 -6.60 -29.52 46.57
C SER A 7 -7.94 -29.90 45.92
N ASN A 8 -8.76 -28.93 45.48
CA ASN A 8 -10.01 -29.20 44.78
C ASN A 8 -9.92 -28.83 43.29
N PRO A 9 -9.88 -29.80 42.36
CA PRO A 9 -9.72 -29.53 40.93
C PRO A 9 -10.87 -28.69 40.35
N ALA A 10 -12.08 -28.74 40.92
CA ALA A 10 -13.21 -27.95 40.44
C ALA A 10 -13.04 -26.45 40.73
N ILE A 11 -12.46 -26.09 41.89
CA ILE A 11 -12.22 -24.69 42.28
C ILE A 11 -11.08 -24.12 41.45
N ALA A 12 -10.01 -24.87 41.25
CA ALA A 12 -8.87 -24.47 40.42
C ALA A 12 -9.28 -24.18 38.95
N VAL A 13 -10.18 -25.00 38.39
CA VAL A 13 -10.70 -24.78 37.04
C VAL A 13 -11.56 -23.51 36.96
N ALA A 14 -12.45 -23.29 37.94
CA ALA A 14 -13.26 -22.07 37.99
C ALA A 14 -12.40 -20.80 38.09
N GLU A 15 -11.35 -20.84 38.89
CA GLU A 15 -10.41 -19.73 39.05
C GLU A 15 -9.61 -19.45 37.78
N LEU A 16 -9.17 -20.49 37.05
CA LEU A 16 -8.51 -20.31 35.76
C LEU A 16 -9.41 -19.58 34.75
N PHE A 17 -10.69 -19.94 34.70
CA PHE A 17 -11.66 -19.24 33.85
C PHE A 17 -11.87 -17.78 34.27
N ILE A 18 -11.89 -17.50 35.58
CA ILE A 18 -11.98 -16.12 36.09
C ILE A 18 -10.76 -15.30 35.67
N LEU A 19 -9.55 -15.85 35.81
CA LEU A 19 -8.32 -15.16 35.40
C LEU A 19 -8.28 -14.93 33.88
N LEU A 20 -8.71 -15.91 33.08
CA LEU A 20 -8.79 -15.78 31.63
C LEU A 20 -9.81 -14.70 31.23
N ALA A 21 -10.98 -14.67 31.87
CA ALA A 21 -11.99 -13.67 31.62
C ALA A 21 -11.51 -12.24 32.00
N LEU A 22 -10.81 -12.09 33.12
CA LEU A 22 -10.22 -10.81 33.53
C LEU A 22 -9.15 -10.34 32.52
N ALA A 23 -8.27 -11.24 32.08
CA ALA A 23 -7.26 -10.91 31.07
C ALA A 23 -7.91 -10.48 29.74
N ALA A 24 -8.98 -11.18 29.31
CA ALA A 24 -9.73 -10.83 28.12
C ALA A 24 -10.42 -9.46 28.24
N LEU A 25 -11.02 -9.15 29.39
CA LEU A 25 -11.67 -7.85 29.63
C LEU A 25 -10.66 -6.69 29.65
N VAL A 26 -9.50 -6.89 30.29
CA VAL A 26 -8.41 -5.90 30.29
C VAL A 26 -7.88 -5.70 28.88
N GLY A 27 -7.63 -6.78 28.14
CA GLY A 27 -7.19 -6.71 26.74
C GLY A 27 -8.20 -6.00 25.83
N TRP A 28 -9.50 -6.32 25.97
CA TRP A 28 -10.58 -5.68 25.23
C TRP A 28 -10.71 -4.19 25.59
N GLY A 29 -10.62 -3.84 26.87
CA GLY A 29 -10.67 -2.45 27.35
C GLY A 29 -9.51 -1.61 26.81
N LEU A 30 -8.28 -2.14 26.87
CA LEU A 30 -7.09 -1.47 26.32
C LEU A 30 -7.17 -1.34 24.80
N GLY A 31 -7.61 -2.38 24.09
CA GLY A 31 -7.81 -2.33 22.64
C GLY A 31 -8.87 -1.30 22.24
N ARG A 32 -9.99 -1.25 22.97
CA ARG A 32 -11.06 -0.27 22.75
C ARG A 32 -10.58 1.16 23.04
N LEU A 33 -9.77 1.36 24.09
CA LEU A 33 -9.21 2.66 24.43
C LEU A 33 -8.24 3.15 23.33
N MET A 34 -7.35 2.28 22.86
CA MET A 34 -6.41 2.60 21.78
C MET A 34 -7.12 2.96 20.47
N LEU A 35 -8.15 2.19 20.08
CA LEU A 35 -8.97 2.50 18.90
C LEU A 35 -9.75 3.82 19.06
N SER A 36 -10.26 4.11 20.26
CA SER A 36 -11.01 5.35 20.52
C SER A 36 -10.16 6.61 20.37
N GLY A 37 -8.86 6.53 20.68
CA GLY A 37 -7.91 7.63 20.50
C GLY A 37 -7.75 8.03 19.03
N GLN A 38 -7.67 7.05 18.12
CA GLN A 38 -7.51 7.33 16.69
C GLN A 38 -8.76 7.94 16.07
N ILE A 39 -9.96 7.52 16.50
CA ILE A 39 -11.23 8.07 15.99
C ILE A 39 -11.34 9.57 16.28
N LYS A 40 -10.83 10.05 17.42
CA LYS A 40 -10.86 11.47 17.77
C LYS A 40 -9.93 12.29 16.86
N THR A 41 -8.73 11.78 16.58
CA THR A 41 -7.76 12.45 15.69
C THR A 41 -8.26 12.52 14.25
N LEU A 42 -8.86 11.44 13.73
CA LEU A 42 -9.43 11.44 12.38
C LEU A 42 -10.59 12.45 12.26
N ARG A 43 -11.45 12.52 13.28
CA ARG A 43 -12.55 13.50 13.32
C ARG A 43 -12.05 14.95 13.36
N SER A 44 -10.98 15.24 14.10
CA SER A 44 -10.41 16.59 14.11
C SER A 44 -9.80 16.99 12.76
N THR A 45 -9.18 16.05 12.05
CA THR A 45 -8.61 16.31 10.71
C THR A 45 -9.69 16.52 9.65
N ILE A 46 -10.81 15.80 9.74
CA ILE A 46 -11.97 16.04 8.85
C ILE A 46 -12.53 17.44 9.12
N ALA A 47 -12.77 17.80 10.38
CA ALA A 47 -13.30 19.11 10.75
C ALA A 47 -12.37 20.26 10.33
N SER A 48 -11.04 20.09 10.40
CA SER A 48 -10.11 21.12 9.96
C SER A 48 -10.13 21.31 8.44
N LYS A 49 -10.26 20.22 7.67
CA LYS A 49 -10.32 20.27 6.20
C LYS A 49 -11.64 20.87 5.71
N GLU A 50 -12.75 20.61 6.38
CA GLU A 50 -14.03 21.26 6.12
C GLU A 50 -13.94 22.78 6.35
N ALA A 51 -13.26 23.22 7.42
CA ALA A 51 -13.03 24.64 7.69
C ALA A 51 -12.16 25.33 6.62
N GLU A 52 -11.08 24.68 6.16
CA GLU A 52 -10.23 25.18 5.07
C GLU A 52 -11.00 25.33 3.75
N LEU A 53 -11.90 24.39 3.42
CA LEU A 53 -12.72 24.46 2.22
C LEU A 53 -13.76 25.59 2.28
N GLU A 54 -14.37 25.81 3.45
CA GLU A 54 -15.30 26.93 3.65
C GLU A 54 -14.59 28.29 3.53
N GLU A 55 -13.35 28.41 4.02
CA GLU A 55 -12.54 29.62 3.84
C GLU A 55 -12.17 29.84 2.37
N CYS A 56 -11.78 28.80 1.65
CA CYS A 56 -11.49 28.87 0.21
C CYS A 56 -12.75 29.17 -0.62
N ARG A 57 -13.90 28.61 -0.24
CA ARG A 57 -15.18 28.93 -0.88
C ARG A 57 -15.57 30.38 -0.61
N ARG A 58 -15.37 30.87 0.61
CA ARG A 58 -15.64 32.26 0.99
C ARG A 58 -14.72 33.23 0.26
N SER A 59 -13.42 32.93 0.15
CA SER A 59 -12.47 33.75 -0.62
C SER A 59 -12.78 33.73 -2.11
N LYS A 60 -13.22 32.59 -2.67
CA LYS A 60 -13.66 32.48 -4.07
C LYS A 60 -14.94 33.28 -4.34
N VAL A 61 -15.92 33.27 -3.44
CA VAL A 61 -17.16 34.07 -3.57
C VAL A 61 -16.87 35.57 -3.41
N ALA A 62 -15.98 35.96 -2.50
CA ALA A 62 -15.52 37.35 -2.38
C ALA A 62 -14.77 37.82 -3.65
N GLY A 63 -13.99 36.94 -4.28
CA GLY A 63 -13.33 37.20 -5.56
C GLY A 63 -14.29 37.27 -6.75
N ALA A 64 -15.40 36.53 -6.72
CA ALA A 64 -16.44 36.57 -7.76
C ALA A 64 -17.33 37.81 -7.65
N ALA A 65 -17.58 38.33 -6.45
CA ALA A 65 -18.36 39.56 -6.23
C ALA A 65 -17.62 40.84 -6.67
N GLY A 66 -16.29 40.78 -6.86
CA GLY A 66 -15.47 41.91 -7.32
C GLY A 66 -15.30 42.03 -8.85
N ARG A 67 -15.90 41.12 -9.64
CA ARG A 67 -15.78 41.12 -11.10
C ARG A 67 -17.15 40.97 -11.77
N VAL A 68 -17.98 42.00 -11.62
CA VAL A 68 -19.11 42.23 -12.54
C VAL A 68 -18.99 43.67 -13.02
N THR A 69 -18.29 43.85 -14.14
CA THR A 69 -18.53 44.98 -15.04
C THR A 69 -19.92 44.75 -15.65
N PRO A 70 -20.86 45.68 -15.49
CA PRO A 70 -22.15 45.60 -16.16
C PRO A 70 -21.98 46.14 -17.58
N ASP A 71 -21.79 45.26 -18.56
CA ASP A 71 -22.16 45.58 -19.94
C ASP A 71 -22.37 44.30 -20.76
N ASP A 72 -23.25 44.43 -21.75
CA ASP A 72 -23.68 43.47 -22.76
C ASP A 72 -24.78 42.47 -22.39
N ALA A 73 -25.99 42.99 -22.60
CA ALA A 73 -27.21 42.27 -22.89
C ALA A 73 -27.16 41.56 -24.26
N ALA A 74 -27.65 40.32 -24.31
CA ALA A 74 -28.37 39.66 -25.44
C ALA A 74 -28.61 38.19 -25.04
N ALA A 75 -29.83 37.76 -24.72
CA ALA A 75 -30.77 37.14 -25.69
C ALA A 75 -30.11 36.05 -26.56
N ASP A 76 -30.33 34.76 -26.27
CA ASP A 76 -31.39 33.92 -26.88
C ASP A 76 -31.26 32.46 -26.35
N PRO A 77 -32.37 31.72 -26.14
CA PRO A 77 -32.41 30.41 -25.49
C PRO A 77 -32.57 29.27 -26.49
N LEU A 78 -31.66 28.28 -26.51
CA LEU A 78 -31.93 27.01 -27.19
C LEU A 78 -31.25 25.84 -26.48
N LEU A 79 -32.02 25.15 -25.64
CA LEU A 79 -31.86 23.73 -25.38
C LEU A 79 -32.55 22.95 -26.52
N PRO A 80 -31.95 21.84 -26.95
CA PRO A 80 -32.71 20.63 -27.23
C PRO A 80 -32.20 19.52 -26.30
N ALA A 81 -33.03 19.07 -25.38
CA ALA A 81 -33.90 17.90 -25.56
C ALA A 81 -33.08 16.61 -25.50
N PHE A 82 -33.13 16.00 -24.31
CA PHE A 82 -32.71 14.65 -24.04
C PHE A 82 -33.68 13.70 -24.75
N ASP A 83 -33.17 12.86 -25.65
CA ASP A 83 -33.85 11.63 -26.04
C ASP A 83 -33.26 10.49 -25.20
N GLN A 84 -34.08 9.99 -24.29
CA GLN A 84 -33.92 8.71 -23.62
C GLN A 84 -34.93 7.77 -24.25
N ASP A 85 -34.49 6.84 -25.09
CA ASP A 85 -35.11 5.52 -25.23
C ASP A 85 -34.20 4.59 -26.04
N GLU A 86 -33.62 3.59 -25.40
CA GLU A 86 -33.68 2.20 -25.88
C GLU A 86 -33.08 1.25 -24.83
N THR A 87 -33.99 0.45 -24.30
CA THR A 87 -33.78 -0.78 -23.52
C THR A 87 -32.76 -1.73 -24.14
N PRO A 88 -31.81 -2.32 -23.39
CA PRO A 88 -31.01 -3.44 -23.88
C PRO A 88 -31.84 -4.73 -23.82
N ASP A 89 -32.24 -5.23 -24.99
CA ASP A 89 -32.71 -6.60 -25.15
C ASP A 89 -31.52 -7.58 -25.05
N ALA A 90 -31.79 -8.71 -24.42
CA ALA A 90 -30.87 -9.81 -24.28
C ALA A 90 -30.75 -10.59 -25.60
N SER A 91 -29.69 -11.39 -25.71
CA SER A 91 -29.43 -12.41 -26.76
C SER A 91 -28.49 -11.92 -27.87
N GLU A 92 -27.21 -12.29 -27.81
CA GLU A 92 -26.71 -13.49 -28.48
C GLU A 92 -25.17 -13.55 -28.34
N VAL A 93 -24.68 -14.53 -27.59
CA VAL A 93 -23.26 -14.89 -27.54
C VAL A 93 -23.04 -16.02 -28.56
N PRO A 94 -22.21 -15.84 -29.61
CA PRO A 94 -21.75 -16.97 -30.39
C PRO A 94 -20.46 -17.50 -29.77
N VAL A 95 -20.58 -18.66 -29.14
CA VAL A 95 -19.47 -19.58 -28.91
C VAL A 95 -18.97 -20.15 -30.25
N PRO A 96 -17.66 -20.37 -30.40
CA PRO A 96 -17.21 -21.51 -31.19
C PRO A 96 -16.48 -22.54 -30.32
N ALA A 97 -16.99 -23.76 -30.40
CA ALA A 97 -16.39 -24.99 -29.89
C ALA A 97 -15.45 -25.61 -30.94
N GLY A 98 -14.44 -26.34 -30.45
CA GLY A 98 -13.63 -27.30 -31.20
C GLY A 98 -12.14 -26.96 -31.17
N SER A 99 -11.19 -27.88 -30.99
CA SER A 99 -11.22 -29.32 -30.77
C SER A 99 -9.81 -29.74 -30.32
N LEU A 100 -9.74 -30.87 -29.63
CA LEU A 100 -8.57 -31.54 -29.09
C LEU A 100 -7.65 -32.13 -30.18
N SER A 101 -6.35 -31.92 -30.04
CA SER A 101 -5.23 -32.75 -30.54
C SER A 101 -3.97 -32.17 -29.89
N GLY A 102 -3.22 -32.87 -29.04
CA GLY A 102 -2.69 -34.21 -29.24
C GLY A 102 -1.29 -34.08 -29.82
N THR A 103 -0.27 -33.83 -28.99
CA THR A 103 1.14 -34.09 -29.34
C THR A 103 1.92 -34.43 -28.08
N THR A 104 2.18 -35.72 -27.99
CA THR A 104 3.04 -36.44 -27.07
C THR A 104 4.50 -36.07 -27.35
N ILE A 105 5.23 -35.60 -26.35
CA ILE A 105 6.71 -35.56 -26.39
C ILE A 105 7.22 -36.66 -25.44
N PRO A 106 8.17 -37.52 -25.86
CA PRO A 106 8.61 -38.64 -25.05
C PRO A 106 9.49 -38.18 -23.89
N VAL A 107 9.20 -38.69 -22.70
CA VAL A 107 10.09 -38.62 -21.54
C VAL A 107 11.17 -39.69 -21.73
N GLU A 108 12.38 -39.26 -22.08
CA GLU A 108 13.56 -40.11 -22.01
C GLU A 108 14.20 -39.93 -20.63
N VAL A 109 14.15 -41.01 -19.84
CA VAL A 109 14.73 -41.11 -18.50
C VAL A 109 16.18 -41.64 -18.65
N PRO A 110 17.23 -40.87 -18.30
CA PRO A 110 18.58 -41.41 -18.22
C PRO A 110 18.76 -42.23 -16.92
N PRO A 111 19.51 -43.34 -16.96
CA PRO A 111 19.60 -44.29 -15.85
C PRO A 111 20.52 -43.85 -14.71
N LEU A 112 20.12 -44.35 -13.54
CA LEU A 112 20.74 -44.34 -12.22
C LEU A 112 22.17 -44.91 -12.24
N GLY A 113 23.17 -44.17 -11.71
CA GLY A 113 24.48 -44.75 -11.43
C GLY A 113 25.64 -43.78 -11.26
N ALA A 114 25.74 -43.12 -10.11
CA ALA A 114 27.03 -42.68 -9.56
C ALA A 114 26.95 -42.59 -8.03
N PRO A 115 27.90 -43.19 -7.28
CA PRO A 115 27.94 -43.11 -5.82
C PRO A 115 28.37 -41.70 -5.38
N ILE A 116 27.57 -41.09 -4.50
CA ILE A 116 27.87 -39.82 -3.86
C ILE A 116 28.96 -40.09 -2.78
N PRO A 117 30.13 -39.44 -2.80
CA PRO A 117 31.08 -39.54 -1.70
C PRO A 117 30.53 -38.83 -0.45
N GLU A 118 30.43 -39.56 0.66
CA GLU A 118 30.13 -39.02 1.99
C GLU A 118 31.16 -37.96 2.37
N VAL A 119 30.71 -36.70 2.47
CA VAL A 119 31.49 -35.62 3.05
C VAL A 119 31.21 -35.63 4.56
N PRO A 120 32.21 -35.86 5.44
CA PRO A 120 31.96 -35.87 6.88
C PRO A 120 31.64 -34.45 7.35
N THR A 121 30.42 -34.26 7.83
CA THR A 121 29.99 -33.05 8.53
C THR A 121 30.66 -33.03 9.90
N VAL A 122 31.80 -32.33 9.99
CA VAL A 122 32.36 -31.90 11.28
C VAL A 122 31.87 -30.47 11.52
N LEU A 123 30.82 -30.36 12.33
CA LEU A 123 30.33 -29.08 12.86
C LEU A 123 31.14 -28.75 14.13
N PRO A 124 31.99 -27.71 14.16
CA PRO A 124 32.46 -27.19 15.43
C PRO A 124 31.31 -26.43 16.13
N PRO A 125 31.08 -26.63 17.44
CA PRO A 125 30.09 -25.83 18.16
C PRO A 125 30.61 -24.39 18.29
N MET A 126 30.01 -23.46 17.54
CA MET A 126 30.19 -22.04 17.83
C MET A 126 29.55 -21.73 19.19
N PRO A 127 30.24 -21.05 20.12
CA PRO A 127 29.61 -20.54 21.32
C PRO A 127 28.66 -19.42 20.90
N VAL A 128 27.37 -19.58 21.18
CA VAL A 128 26.39 -18.50 21.12
C VAL A 128 26.72 -17.46 22.20
N PRO A 129 27.12 -16.22 21.87
CA PRO A 129 26.96 -15.14 22.83
C PRO A 129 25.48 -14.74 22.77
N VAL A 130 24.67 -15.28 23.68
CA VAL A 130 23.36 -14.72 24.03
C VAL A 130 23.63 -13.43 24.82
N ALA A 131 24.11 -12.40 24.11
CA ALA A 131 24.04 -11.02 24.54
C ALA A 131 22.83 -10.42 23.82
N ALA A 132 21.64 -10.63 24.39
CA ALA A 132 20.46 -9.86 24.06
C ALA A 132 20.71 -8.39 24.48
N THR A 133 21.43 -7.66 23.64
CA THR A 133 21.43 -6.20 23.68
C THR A 133 20.28 -5.75 22.82
N THR A 134 19.20 -5.34 23.48
CA THR A 134 18.10 -4.58 22.93
C THR A 134 18.60 -3.39 22.08
N PRO A 135 18.15 -3.23 20.83
CA PRO A 135 18.06 -1.92 20.21
C PRO A 135 16.62 -1.72 19.71
N LEU A 136 15.65 -1.69 20.63
CA LEU A 136 14.23 -1.46 20.31
C LEU A 136 13.82 0.02 20.39
N ALA A 137 14.76 0.95 20.48
CA ALA A 137 14.46 2.39 20.55
C ALA A 137 14.54 3.13 19.21
N ASP A 138 15.06 2.51 18.14
CA ASP A 138 15.35 3.20 16.86
C ASP A 138 14.58 2.60 15.65
N SER A 139 13.70 1.62 15.89
CA SER A 139 12.93 0.89 14.87
C SER A 139 11.44 1.27 14.87
N SER A 140 11.12 2.52 15.23
CA SER A 140 9.77 3.01 15.01
C SER A 140 9.57 3.27 13.51
N GLU A 141 8.41 2.93 12.98
CA GLU A 141 8.08 3.18 11.57
C GLU A 141 8.31 4.65 11.18
N ALA A 142 7.98 5.59 12.07
CA ALA A 142 8.22 7.02 11.85
C ALA A 142 9.72 7.35 11.72
N ALA A 143 10.59 6.71 12.50
CA ALA A 143 12.04 6.91 12.41
C ALA A 143 12.59 6.39 11.06
N VAL A 144 12.07 5.25 10.58
CA VAL A 144 12.43 4.70 9.27
C VAL A 144 12.01 5.66 8.15
N LEU A 145 10.77 6.14 8.17
CA LEU A 145 10.26 7.07 7.16
C LEU A 145 11.05 8.40 7.14
N ASN A 146 11.43 8.93 8.31
CA ASN A 146 12.23 10.15 8.40
C ASN A 146 13.64 9.97 7.81
N ARG A 147 14.29 8.84 8.07
CA ARG A 147 15.61 8.51 7.51
C ARG A 147 15.57 8.40 5.99
N ILE A 148 14.53 7.75 5.48
CA ILE A 148 14.27 7.61 4.04
C ILE A 148 14.02 8.99 3.42
N ALA A 149 13.15 9.81 4.03
CA ALA A 149 12.86 11.17 3.56
C ALA A 149 14.11 12.06 3.50
N ALA A 150 15.02 11.93 4.47
CA ALA A 150 16.28 12.69 4.47
C ALA A 150 17.16 12.37 3.25
N ARG A 151 17.06 11.16 2.69
CA ARG A 151 17.81 10.71 1.51
C ARG A 151 17.09 10.95 0.18
N ALA A 152 15.90 11.56 0.19
CA ALA A 152 15.14 11.85 -1.03
C ALA A 152 15.97 12.65 -2.06
N HIS A 153 16.82 13.57 -1.60
CA HIS A 153 17.67 14.41 -2.46
C HIS A 153 18.69 13.65 -3.33
N GLU A 154 18.95 12.37 -3.06
CA GLU A 154 19.86 11.53 -3.85
C GLU A 154 19.25 11.08 -5.20
N LEU A 155 17.93 11.20 -5.34
CA LEU A 155 17.18 10.86 -6.54
C LEU A 155 17.09 12.04 -7.51
N ASN A 156 17.12 11.74 -8.81
CA ASN A 156 17.03 12.77 -9.85
C ASN A 156 15.56 13.05 -10.23
N PHE A 157 14.91 13.95 -9.49
CA PHE A 157 13.52 14.36 -9.75
C PHE A 157 13.31 15.17 -11.03
N ASP A 158 14.36 15.74 -11.62
CA ASP A 158 14.23 16.47 -12.87
C ASP A 158 13.92 15.50 -14.03
N ARG A 159 14.40 14.25 -13.90
CA ARG A 159 14.14 13.16 -14.85
C ARG A 159 12.92 12.31 -14.47
N ILE A 160 12.84 11.89 -13.21
CA ILE A 160 11.74 11.06 -12.69
C ILE A 160 10.40 11.82 -12.77
N GLY A 161 10.46 13.15 -12.63
CA GLY A 161 9.31 14.03 -12.55
C GLY A 161 8.93 14.34 -11.10
N ARG A 162 8.30 15.49 -10.92
CA ARG A 162 7.80 15.96 -9.62
C ARG A 162 6.29 15.75 -9.56
N ALA A 163 5.82 15.33 -8.40
CA ALA A 163 4.41 15.20 -8.08
C ALA A 163 4.20 15.61 -6.63
N THR A 164 2.97 15.99 -6.30
CA THR A 164 2.57 16.31 -4.92
C THR A 164 1.63 15.25 -4.39
N ALA A 165 1.39 15.25 -3.08
CA ALA A 165 0.42 14.34 -2.46
C ALA A 165 -1.02 14.52 -3.00
N ALA A 166 -1.34 15.67 -3.63
CA ALA A 166 -2.64 15.89 -4.25
C ALA A 166 -2.85 15.05 -5.52
N ASP A 167 -1.77 14.70 -6.20
CA ASP A 167 -1.79 13.91 -7.44
C ASP A 167 -1.50 12.42 -7.17
N ALA A 168 -1.46 12.01 -5.90
CA ALA A 168 -1.01 10.67 -5.53
C ALA A 168 -1.88 9.57 -6.16
N ASP A 169 -1.20 8.62 -6.78
CA ASP A 169 -1.77 7.38 -7.30
C ASP A 169 -1.75 6.30 -6.21
N ASP A 170 -2.59 5.27 -6.33
CA ASP A 170 -2.52 4.11 -5.44
C ASP A 170 -1.37 3.20 -5.90
N LEU A 171 -0.19 3.39 -5.33
CA LEU A 171 1.00 2.61 -5.73
C LEU A 171 0.89 1.13 -5.35
N LYS A 172 -0.05 0.73 -4.48
CA LYS A 172 -0.26 -0.68 -4.09
C LYS A 172 -0.88 -1.50 -5.22
N ASP A 173 -1.38 -0.85 -6.28
CA ASP A 173 -1.83 -1.54 -7.48
C ASP A 173 -0.67 -2.28 -8.19
N ILE A 174 0.58 -1.85 -7.98
CA ILE A 174 1.78 -2.54 -8.50
C ILE A 174 2.11 -3.74 -7.60
N VAL A 175 2.24 -4.91 -8.23
CA VAL A 175 2.59 -6.15 -7.51
C VAL A 175 3.95 -6.00 -6.83
N GLY A 176 3.97 -6.27 -5.52
CA GLY A 176 5.16 -6.14 -4.68
C GLY A 176 5.24 -4.84 -3.89
N ILE A 177 4.37 -3.86 -4.16
CA ILE A 177 4.23 -2.65 -3.34
C ILE A 177 3.13 -2.85 -2.29
N GLY A 178 3.55 -3.02 -1.03
CA GLY A 178 2.63 -3.06 0.11
C GLY A 178 2.38 -1.67 0.71
N PRO A 179 1.40 -1.54 1.63
CA PRO A 179 1.06 -0.25 2.25
C PRO A 179 2.24 0.45 2.94
N PHE A 180 3.17 -0.31 3.51
CA PHE A 180 4.37 0.26 4.13
C PHE A 180 5.37 0.78 3.09
N LEU A 181 5.49 0.08 1.97
CA LEU A 181 6.42 0.42 0.91
C LEU A 181 5.96 1.65 0.13
N GLU A 182 4.66 1.75 -0.10
CA GLU A 182 4.01 2.97 -0.60
C GLU A 182 4.35 4.17 0.30
N ARG A 183 4.23 4.04 1.63
CA ARG A 183 4.61 5.12 2.56
C ARG A 183 6.08 5.50 2.44
N LYS A 184 6.99 4.54 2.28
CA LYS A 184 8.42 4.82 2.03
C LYS A 184 8.64 5.60 0.74
N LEU A 185 7.97 5.22 -0.35
CA LEU A 185 8.04 5.91 -1.64
C LEU A 185 7.46 7.33 -1.54
N HIS A 186 6.34 7.50 -0.85
CA HIS A 186 5.75 8.81 -0.57
C HIS A 186 6.69 9.70 0.24
N SER A 187 7.40 9.14 1.23
CA SER A 187 8.43 9.86 1.98
C SER A 187 9.60 10.33 1.10
N LEU A 188 9.87 9.63 -0.01
CA LEU A 188 10.84 10.07 -1.02
C LEU A 188 10.30 11.13 -1.98
N GLY A 189 8.99 11.41 -1.98
CA GLY A 189 8.38 12.30 -2.96
C GLY A 189 7.97 11.61 -4.27
N ILE A 190 7.92 10.29 -4.28
CA ILE A 190 7.38 9.48 -5.37
C ILE A 190 5.93 9.18 -5.03
N TYR A 191 4.99 9.76 -5.76
CA TYR A 191 3.55 9.66 -5.50
C TYR A 191 2.76 9.07 -6.66
N THR A 192 3.32 9.04 -7.87
CA THR A 192 2.57 8.72 -9.10
C THR A 192 3.16 7.54 -9.85
N PHE A 193 2.30 6.83 -10.60
CA PHE A 193 2.73 5.76 -11.52
C PHE A 193 3.69 6.29 -12.58
N ARG A 194 3.49 7.53 -13.05
CA ARG A 194 4.37 8.20 -14.02
C ARG A 194 5.83 8.27 -13.52
N GLN A 195 6.03 8.57 -12.25
CA GLN A 195 7.38 8.68 -11.68
C GLN A 195 8.08 7.31 -11.67
N ILE A 196 7.37 6.26 -11.25
CA ILE A 196 7.92 4.90 -11.22
C ILE A 196 8.18 4.38 -12.63
N ALA A 197 7.28 4.64 -13.58
CA ALA A 197 7.44 4.28 -14.98
C ALA A 197 8.66 4.94 -15.64
N ASN A 198 9.08 6.10 -15.12
CA ASN A 198 10.28 6.78 -15.59
C ASN A 198 11.56 6.25 -14.95
N PHE A 199 11.57 5.29 -14.02
CA PHE A 199 12.83 4.86 -13.37
C PHE A 199 13.85 4.26 -14.35
N THR A 200 15.12 4.66 -14.22
CA THR A 200 16.25 3.98 -14.87
C THR A 200 16.86 2.97 -13.92
N LYS A 201 17.78 2.14 -14.41
CA LYS A 201 18.50 1.16 -13.57
C LYS A 201 19.23 1.84 -12.42
N GLU A 202 19.82 3.02 -12.65
CA GLU A 202 20.50 3.79 -11.62
C GLU A 202 19.53 4.25 -10.53
N ASP A 203 18.35 4.74 -10.93
CA ASP A 203 17.33 5.17 -9.97
C ASP A 203 16.70 4.00 -9.23
N ILE A 204 16.51 2.84 -9.89
CA ILE A 204 16.07 1.60 -9.23
C ILE A 204 17.06 1.20 -8.13
N ASN A 205 18.36 1.21 -8.43
CA ASN A 205 19.41 0.86 -7.48
C ASN A 205 19.43 1.82 -6.28
N LYS A 206 19.36 3.13 -6.55
CA LYS A 206 19.30 4.15 -5.50
C LYS A 206 18.05 4.05 -4.65
N VAL A 207 16.88 3.95 -5.29
CA VAL A 207 15.61 3.78 -4.59
C VAL A 207 15.72 2.57 -3.70
N ASN A 208 16.13 1.41 -4.23
CA ASN A 208 16.28 0.16 -3.47
C ASN A 208 17.19 0.30 -2.24
N GLU A 209 18.33 0.99 -2.39
CA GLU A 209 19.22 1.30 -1.27
C GLU A 209 18.52 2.17 -0.21
N ILE A 210 17.87 3.24 -0.65
CA ILE A 210 17.25 4.22 0.24
C ILE A 210 16.06 3.62 0.98
N ILE A 211 15.19 2.85 0.31
CA ILE A 211 14.03 2.22 0.94
C ILE A 211 14.39 1.02 1.83
N GLU A 212 15.69 0.70 1.96
CA GLU A 212 16.22 -0.42 2.75
C GLU A 212 15.49 -1.73 2.40
N PHE A 213 15.38 -2.03 1.11
CA PHE A 213 14.62 -3.16 0.61
C PHE A 213 15.52 -4.19 -0.07
N PHE A 214 15.01 -5.42 -0.18
CA PHE A 214 15.77 -6.51 -0.77
C PHE A 214 16.16 -6.19 -2.21
N PRO A 215 17.47 -6.16 -2.52
CA PRO A 215 17.94 -5.80 -3.85
C PRO A 215 17.35 -6.71 -4.92
N GLY A 216 17.07 -6.12 -6.07
CA GLY A 216 16.54 -6.81 -7.24
C GLY A 216 15.03 -7.06 -7.22
N ARG A 217 14.29 -6.73 -6.14
CA ARG A 217 12.84 -6.94 -6.17
C ARG A 217 12.11 -6.02 -7.17
N ILE A 218 12.51 -4.76 -7.25
CA ILE A 218 11.90 -3.78 -8.17
C ILE A 218 11.97 -4.28 -9.62
N GLU A 219 13.09 -4.90 -10.01
CA GLU A 219 13.27 -5.49 -11.34
C GLU A 219 12.54 -6.82 -11.49
N ARG A 220 12.67 -7.74 -10.52
CA ARG A 220 12.01 -9.06 -10.56
C ARG A 220 10.48 -8.95 -10.65
N ASP A 221 9.92 -7.99 -9.93
CA ASP A 221 8.48 -7.73 -9.90
C ASP A 221 8.08 -6.75 -11.03
N ASN A 222 8.99 -6.34 -11.92
CA ASN A 222 8.74 -5.48 -13.08
C ASN A 222 7.92 -4.22 -12.76
N TRP A 223 8.30 -3.48 -11.72
CA TRP A 223 7.53 -2.32 -11.26
C TRP A 223 7.39 -1.25 -12.33
N VAL A 224 8.46 -1.00 -13.11
CA VAL A 224 8.49 0.03 -14.16
C VAL A 224 7.45 -0.27 -15.25
N ASP A 225 7.41 -1.52 -15.74
CA ASP A 225 6.47 -1.93 -16.78
C ASP A 225 5.01 -1.92 -16.28
N GLN A 226 4.79 -2.37 -15.05
CA GLN A 226 3.46 -2.29 -14.43
C GLN A 226 3.00 -0.84 -14.28
N ALA A 227 3.87 0.03 -13.74
CA ALA A 227 3.60 1.44 -13.56
C ALA A 227 3.29 2.14 -14.89
N GLN A 228 4.01 1.79 -15.97
CA GLN A 228 3.72 2.27 -17.32
C GLN A 228 2.32 1.85 -17.76
N GLY A 229 1.92 0.60 -17.53
CA GLY A 229 0.57 0.12 -17.84
C GLY A 229 -0.53 0.86 -17.06
N PHE A 230 -0.32 1.15 -15.77
CA PHE A 230 -1.25 1.96 -14.97
C PHE A 230 -1.29 3.41 -15.45
N TYR A 231 -0.13 3.99 -15.76
CA TYR A 231 0.01 5.34 -16.30
C TYR A 231 -0.77 5.50 -17.61
N GLU A 232 -0.61 4.57 -18.55
CA GLU A 232 -1.33 4.62 -19.82
C GLU A 232 -2.85 4.53 -19.63
N ARG A 233 -3.33 3.59 -18.81
CA ARG A 233 -4.77 3.46 -18.54
C ARG A 233 -5.35 4.70 -17.87
N LYS A 234 -4.62 5.33 -16.94
CA LYS A 234 -5.13 6.46 -16.16
C LYS A 234 -5.03 7.80 -16.90
N TYR A 235 -3.92 8.05 -17.60
CA TYR A 235 -3.61 9.36 -18.17
C TYR A 235 -3.83 9.42 -19.69
N ARG A 236 -3.71 8.31 -20.42
CA ARG A 236 -3.95 8.28 -21.87
C ARG A 236 -5.42 8.13 -22.22
N ALA A 237 -6.24 7.57 -21.33
CA ALA A 237 -7.70 7.51 -21.51
C ALA A 237 -8.41 8.85 -21.20
N ARG A 238 -7.68 9.84 -20.67
CA ARG A 238 -8.24 11.13 -20.25
C ARG A 238 -7.97 12.27 -21.25
N ASN A 239 -7.13 12.04 -22.25
CA ASN A 239 -6.79 12.97 -23.34
C ASN A 239 -7.36 12.47 -24.65
#